data_AF-U5BYY0-F1
#
_entry.id   AF-U5BYY0-F1
#
_cell.length_a   1.000
_cell.length_b   1.000
_cell.length_c   1.000
_cell.angle_alpha   90.00
_cell.angle_beta   90.00
_cell.angle_gamma   90.00
#
_symmetry.space_group_name_H-M   'P 1'
#
loop_
_entity.id
_entity.type
_entity.pdbx_description
1 polymer ?
#
loop_
_entity_poly.entity_id
_entity_poly.type
_entity_poly.pdbx_seq_one_letter_code
_entity_poly.pdbx_strand_id
1 'polypeptide(L)'
;MIMKKEKENRAQRITVRLTCDEIRFLDEFSESSGLSRSEILRNLIRKIQGDVTIVKTDKLLKVLVSLAAEQGRVNNNINQLAKHANQDAIISQINPNLIAKFNLLLAKYLEYQESMNKTLKGIYKTIS
;
A
#
# COMPACT_ATOMS: atom_id res chain seq x y z
N MET A 1 -37.58 -20.74 5.90
CA MET A 1 -38.33 -19.52 5.50
C MET A 1 -37.33 -18.57 4.85
N ILE A 2 -37.29 -18.52 3.52
CA ILE A 2 -36.31 -17.70 2.78
C ILE A 2 -36.85 -16.27 2.75
N MET A 3 -36.16 -15.34 3.42
CA MET A 3 -36.48 -13.92 3.37
C MET A 3 -36.28 -13.42 1.92
N LYS A 4 -37.38 -13.10 1.24
CA LYS A 4 -37.37 -12.35 -0.02
C LYS A 4 -36.73 -10.99 0.28
N LYS A 5 -35.55 -10.73 -0.30
CA LYS A 5 -34.95 -9.39 -0.27
C LYS A 5 -35.91 -8.45 -1.00
N GLU A 6 -36.51 -7.50 -0.30
CA GLU A 6 -37.38 -6.49 -0.92
C GLU A 6 -36.63 -5.81 -2.06
N LYS A 7 -37.31 -5.65 -3.20
CA LYS A 7 -36.74 -5.05 -4.41
C LYS A 7 -36.57 -3.56 -4.13
N GLU A 8 -35.35 -3.15 -3.80
CA GLU A 8 -34.99 -1.78 -3.44
C GLU A 8 -35.55 -0.79 -4.49
N ASN A 9 -36.45 0.10 -4.05
CA ASN A 9 -37.15 1.01 -4.94
C ASN A 9 -36.24 2.17 -5.34
N ARG A 10 -35.89 2.26 -6.64
CA ARG A 10 -35.01 3.31 -7.19
C ARG A 10 -35.81 4.60 -7.46
N ALA A 11 -36.23 5.26 -6.38
CA ALA A 11 -37.13 6.42 -6.45
C ALA A 11 -36.45 7.76 -6.80
N GLN A 12 -35.12 7.85 -6.66
CA GLN A 12 -34.36 9.10 -6.82
C GLN A 12 -33.68 9.16 -8.21
N ARG A 13 -33.69 10.35 -8.83
CA ARG A 13 -33.11 10.60 -10.16
C ARG A 13 -32.04 11.68 -10.11
N ILE A 14 -30.92 11.42 -10.81
CA ILE A 14 -29.85 12.38 -11.05
C ILE A 14 -29.79 12.66 -12.56
N THR A 15 -29.43 13.87 -12.96
CA THR A 15 -29.22 14.25 -14.37
C THR A 15 -27.92 15.06 -14.47
N VAL A 16 -27.08 14.71 -15.45
CA VAL A 16 -25.74 15.27 -15.65
C VAL A 16 -25.62 15.67 -17.12
N ARG A 17 -25.04 16.85 -17.39
CA ARG A 17 -24.67 17.25 -18.76
C ARG A 17 -23.29 16.68 -19.07
N LEU A 18 -23.16 16.06 -20.24
CA LEU A 18 -21.92 15.46 -20.72
C LEU A 18 -21.50 16.13 -22.03
N THR A 19 -20.19 16.19 -22.25
CA THR A 19 -19.58 16.53 -23.53
C THR A 19 -19.77 15.41 -24.55
N CYS A 20 -19.54 15.72 -25.83
CA CYS A 20 -19.64 14.74 -26.91
C CYS A 20 -18.69 13.53 -26.73
N ASP A 21 -17.49 13.76 -26.20
CA ASP A 21 -16.52 12.68 -25.97
C ASP A 21 -16.91 11.79 -24.78
N GLU A 22 -17.42 12.39 -23.70
CA GLU A 22 -17.86 11.65 -22.52
C GLU A 22 -19.06 10.72 -22.81
N ILE A 23 -20.04 11.20 -23.59
CA ILE A 23 -21.18 10.36 -23.96
C ILE A 23 -20.76 9.26 -24.95
N ARG A 24 -19.86 9.56 -25.90
CA ARG A 24 -19.34 8.55 -26.85
C ARG A 24 -18.62 7.43 -26.11
N PHE A 25 -17.75 7.77 -25.16
CA PHE A 25 -17.08 6.79 -24.31
C PHE A 25 -18.08 5.92 -23.54
N LEU A 26 -19.12 6.52 -22.95
CA LEU A 26 -20.11 5.78 -22.18
C LEU A 26 -20.90 4.79 -23.05
N ASP A 27 -21.10 5.12 -24.32
CA ASP A 27 -21.83 4.29 -25.30
C ASP A 27 -21.00 3.10 -25.74
N GLU A 28 -19.75 3.34 -26.14
CA GLU A 28 -18.79 2.29 -26.51
C GLU A 28 -18.55 1.32 -25.33
N PHE A 29 -18.46 1.85 -24.11
CA PHE A 29 -18.30 1.02 -22.92
C PHE A 29 -19.55 0.22 -22.60
N SER A 30 -20.75 0.77 -22.81
CA SER A 30 -22.02 0.07 -22.62
C SER A 30 -22.16 -1.10 -23.59
N GLU A 31 -21.81 -0.88 -24.86
CA GLU A 31 -21.86 -1.90 -25.90
C GLU A 31 -20.85 -3.02 -25.65
N SER A 32 -19.60 -2.68 -25.34
CA SER A 32 -18.54 -3.68 -25.09
C SER A 32 -18.73 -4.49 -23.81
N SER A 33 -19.33 -3.89 -22.76
CA SER A 33 -19.54 -4.57 -21.47
C SER A 33 -20.89 -5.29 -21.34
N GLY A 34 -21.83 -5.05 -22.25
CA GLY A 34 -23.21 -5.54 -22.14
C GLY A 34 -24.00 -4.95 -20.98
N LEU A 35 -23.48 -3.92 -20.31
CA LEU A 35 -24.11 -3.24 -19.19
C LEU A 35 -24.82 -1.98 -19.67
N SER A 36 -25.99 -1.68 -19.10
CA SER A 36 -26.63 -0.39 -19.38
C SER A 36 -25.83 0.78 -18.78
N ARG A 37 -25.90 1.96 -19.41
CA ARG A 37 -25.33 3.22 -18.88
C ARG A 37 -25.65 3.44 -17.38
N SER A 38 -26.88 3.09 -16.99
CA SER A 38 -27.34 3.21 -15.62
C SER A 38 -26.68 2.20 -14.67
N GLU A 39 -26.37 0.98 -15.13
CA GLU A 39 -25.61 0.00 -14.34
C GLU A 39 -24.16 0.41 -14.21
N ILE A 40 -23.56 0.97 -15.26
CA ILE A 40 -22.21 1.51 -15.23
C ILE A 40 -22.10 2.60 -14.17
N LEU A 41 -23.01 3.59 -14.20
CA LEU A 41 -23.03 4.66 -13.20
C LEU A 41 -23.30 4.14 -11.78
N ARG A 42 -24.19 3.15 -11.61
CA ARG A 42 -24.42 2.54 -10.29
C ARG A 42 -23.22 1.75 -9.80
N ASN A 43 -22.52 1.04 -10.67
CA ASN A 43 -21.30 0.34 -10.33
C ASN A 43 -20.20 1.33 -9.98
N LEU A 44 -20.10 2.46 -10.68
CA LEU A 44 -19.21 3.56 -10.32
C LEU A 44 -19.57 4.15 -8.95
N ILE A 45 -20.86 4.41 -8.67
CA ILE A 45 -21.31 4.91 -7.37
C ILE A 45 -21.03 3.90 -6.25
N ARG A 46 -21.30 2.61 -6.47
CA ARG A 46 -20.99 1.53 -5.52
C ARG A 46 -19.50 1.38 -5.31
N LYS A 47 -18.71 1.52 -6.39
CA LYS A 47 -17.27 1.53 -6.35
C LYS A 47 -16.80 2.72 -5.51
N ILE A 48 -17.26 3.94 -5.76
CA ILE A 48 -16.97 5.14 -4.96
C ILE A 48 -17.43 5.00 -3.49
N GLN A 49 -18.63 4.46 -3.24
CA GLN A 49 -19.14 4.18 -1.90
C GLN A 49 -18.31 3.10 -1.18
N GLY A 50 -17.78 2.12 -1.91
CA GLY A 50 -16.84 1.12 -1.42
C GLY A 50 -15.36 1.58 -1.37
N ASP A 51 -15.02 2.65 -2.10
CA ASP A 51 -13.66 3.10 -2.41
C ASP A 51 -13.28 4.43 -1.73
N VAL A 52 -13.89 4.76 -0.59
CA VAL A 52 -13.21 5.68 0.36
C VAL A 52 -11.83 5.13 0.75
N THR A 53 -11.65 3.81 0.61
CA THR A 53 -10.40 3.07 0.80
C THR A 53 -9.36 3.35 -0.28
N ILE A 54 -9.70 3.38 -1.58
CA ILE A 54 -8.69 3.48 -2.67
C ILE A 54 -7.95 4.83 -2.67
N VAL A 55 -8.63 5.95 -2.40
CA VAL A 55 -7.97 7.26 -2.36
C VAL A 55 -7.06 7.44 -1.12
N LYS A 56 -7.36 6.75 -0.01
CA LYS A 56 -6.48 6.71 1.17
C LYS A 56 -5.34 5.70 1.01
N THR A 57 -5.58 4.60 0.31
CA THR A 57 -4.58 3.57 0.00
C THR A 57 -3.41 4.13 -0.78
N ASP A 58 -3.61 4.92 -1.83
CA ASP A 58 -2.49 5.44 -2.63
C ASP A 58 -1.55 6.35 -1.83
N LYS A 59 -2.11 7.20 -0.97
CA LYS A 59 -1.31 8.04 -0.06
C LYS A 59 -0.59 7.20 0.99
N LEU A 60 -1.26 6.21 1.56
CA LEU A 60 -0.67 5.29 2.51
C LEU A 60 0.46 4.48 1.86
N LEU A 61 0.26 3.96 0.65
CA LEU A 61 1.24 3.20 -0.12
C LEU A 61 2.49 4.05 -0.40
N LYS A 62 2.32 5.32 -0.79
CA LYS A 62 3.44 6.24 -0.99
C LYS A 62 4.24 6.48 0.30
N VAL A 63 3.56 6.65 1.44
CA VAL A 63 4.23 6.78 2.74
C VAL A 63 4.97 5.50 3.12
N LEU A 64 4.38 4.33 2.88
CA LEU A 64 5.01 3.03 3.14
C LEU A 64 6.23 2.80 2.24
N VAL A 65 6.15 3.16 0.95
CA VAL A 65 7.28 3.09 0.02
C VAL A 65 8.41 4.02 0.46
N SER A 66 8.09 5.25 0.92
CA SER A 66 9.08 6.19 1.46
C SER A 66 9.75 5.64 2.72
N LEU A 67 8.99 5.04 3.64
CA LEU A 67 9.54 4.41 4.85
C LEU A 67 10.45 3.22 4.51
N ALA A 68 10.05 2.39 3.55
CA ALA A 68 10.88 1.28 3.07
C ALA A 68 12.19 1.77 2.41
N ALA A 69 12.13 2.87 1.67
CA ALA A 69 13.32 3.49 1.06
C ALA A 69 14.30 4.03 2.11
N GLU A 70 13.80 4.74 3.13
CA GLU A 70 14.63 5.20 4.26
C GLU A 70 15.25 4.03 5.02
N GLN A 71 14.49 2.94 5.23
CA GLN A 71 15.03 1.72 5.83
C GLN A 71 16.17 1.12 4.98
N GLY A 72 16.04 1.14 3.64
CA GLY A 72 17.10 0.74 2.73
C GLY A 72 18.38 1.58 2.89
N ARG A 73 18.24 2.89 3.11
CA ARG A 73 19.37 3.79 3.37
C ARG A 73 20.04 3.50 4.71
N VAL A 74 19.26 3.31 5.77
CA VAL A 74 19.77 2.92 7.10
C VAL A 74 20.53 1.61 7.03
N ASN A 75 19.99 0.60 6.35
CA ASN A 75 20.67 -0.67 6.11
C ASN A 75 22.02 -0.48 5.40
N ASN A 76 22.06 0.37 4.37
CA ASN A 76 23.28 0.62 3.62
C ASN A 76 24.35 1.31 4.50
N ASN A 77 23.93 2.26 5.35
CA ASN A 77 24.82 2.91 6.32
C ASN A 77 25.37 1.91 7.36
N ILE A 78 24.54 1.01 7.87
CA ILE A 78 24.99 -0.06 8.78
C ILE A 78 26.01 -0.96 8.09
N ASN A 79 25.77 -1.31 6.83
CA ASN A 79 26.68 -2.17 6.08
C ASN A 79 28.04 -1.48 5.81
N GLN A 80 28.02 -0.15 5.60
CA GLN A 80 29.24 0.66 5.50
C GLN A 80 29.98 0.73 6.84
N LEU A 81 29.27 0.94 7.95
CA LEU A 81 29.86 0.92 9.29
C LEU A 81 30.48 -0.43 9.61
N ALA A 82 29.83 -1.53 9.22
CA ALA A 82 30.38 -2.88 9.38
C ALA A 82 31.63 -3.09 8.51
N LYS A 83 31.64 -2.63 7.26
CA LYS A 83 32.84 -2.67 6.40
C LYS A 83 33.99 -1.84 6.96
N HIS A 84 33.72 -0.62 7.41
CA HIS A 84 34.70 0.24 8.05
C HIS A 84 35.25 -0.40 9.32
N ALA A 85 34.39 -0.90 10.21
CA ALA A 85 34.81 -1.59 11.42
C ALA A 85 35.67 -2.83 11.12
N ASN A 86 35.35 -3.59 10.06
CA ASN A 86 36.16 -4.74 9.63
C ASN A 86 37.50 -4.32 9.02
N GLN A 87 37.56 -3.17 8.33
CA GLN A 87 38.81 -2.60 7.81
C GLN A 87 39.68 -2.02 8.93
N ASP A 88 39.08 -1.38 9.93
CA ASP A 88 39.76 -0.81 11.10
C ASP A 88 40.18 -1.89 12.12
N ALA A 89 39.46 -3.01 12.19
CA ALA A 89 39.84 -4.20 12.98
C ALA A 89 41.15 -4.84 12.51
N ILE A 90 41.52 -4.64 11.24
CA ILE A 90 42.82 -5.07 10.68
C ILE A 90 43.95 -4.15 11.19
N ILE A 91 43.64 -2.95 11.69
CA ILE A 91 44.62 -1.89 11.99
C ILE A 91 44.84 -1.68 13.50
N SER A 92 43.92 -1.99 14.42
CA SER A 92 44.17 -1.82 15.86
C SER A 92 43.26 -2.63 16.79
N GLN A 93 43.73 -2.91 18.01
CA GLN A 93 43.07 -3.62 19.11
C GLN A 93 41.67 -3.05 19.45
N ILE A 94 40.62 -3.52 18.78
CA ILE A 94 39.24 -3.12 19.13
C ILE A 94 38.83 -3.80 20.43
N ASN A 95 38.33 -3.01 21.38
CA ASN A 95 37.90 -3.47 22.70
C ASN A 95 36.81 -4.57 22.57
N PRO A 96 37.01 -5.78 23.11
CA PRO A 96 36.05 -6.88 23.03
C PRO A 96 34.65 -6.54 23.53
N ASN A 97 34.55 -5.68 24.55
CA ASN A 97 33.26 -5.23 25.10
C ASN A 97 32.49 -4.34 24.12
N LEU A 98 33.20 -3.56 23.28
CA LEU A 98 32.59 -2.75 22.24
C LEU A 98 31.99 -3.63 21.15
N ILE A 99 32.70 -4.69 20.74
CA ILE A 99 32.21 -5.67 19.77
C ILE A 99 30.99 -6.42 20.29
N ALA A 100 31.03 -6.87 21.54
CA ALA A 100 29.88 -7.54 22.18
C ALA A 100 28.64 -6.64 22.22
N LYS A 101 28.81 -5.36 22.59
CA LYS A 101 27.72 -4.38 22.61
C LYS A 101 27.18 -4.07 21.21
N PHE A 102 28.06 -3.98 20.21
CA PHE A 102 27.67 -3.80 18.82
C PHE A 102 26.84 -4.98 18.32
N ASN A 103 27.29 -6.21 18.55
CA ASN A 103 26.56 -7.42 18.14
C ASN A 103 25.18 -7.51 18.81
N LEU A 104 25.07 -7.13 20.08
CA LEU A 104 23.78 -7.09 20.79
C LEU A 104 22.81 -6.08 20.15
N LEU A 105 23.28 -4.88 19.83
CA LEU A 105 22.47 -3.86 19.18
C LEU A 105 22.07 -4.27 17.76
N LEU A 106 22.98 -4.92 17.03
CA LEU A 106 22.72 -5.44 15.69
C LEU A 106 21.66 -6.55 15.72
N ALA A 107 21.71 -7.46 16.70
CA ALA A 107 20.70 -8.50 16.88
C ALA A 107 19.31 -7.89 17.12
N LYS A 108 19.22 -6.90 18.03
CA LYS A 108 17.95 -6.17 18.27
C LYS A 108 17.44 -5.46 17.03
N TYR A 109 18.34 -4.84 16.27
CA TYR A 109 18.00 -4.18 15.02
C TYR A 109 17.38 -5.17 14.01
N LEU A 110 17.99 -6.35 13.85
CA LEU A 110 17.50 -7.40 12.97
C LEU A 110 16.11 -7.89 13.39
N GLU A 111 15.87 -8.08 14.69
CA GLU A 111 14.56 -8.45 15.23
C GLU A 111 13.49 -7.38 14.92
N TYR A 112 13.79 -6.11 15.17
CA TYR A 112 12.88 -5.01 14.83
C TYR A 112 12.62 -4.94 13.32
N GLN A 113 13.64 -5.19 12.50
CA GLN A 113 13.52 -5.17 11.04
C GLN A 113 12.64 -6.31 10.53
N GLU A 114 12.75 -7.51 11.10
CA GLU A 114 11.91 -8.65 10.75
C GLU A 114 10.44 -8.41 11.16
N SER A 115 10.22 -7.87 12.38
CA SER A 115 8.90 -7.52 12.88
C SER A 115 8.22 -6.46 11.99
N MET A 116 8.97 -5.41 11.62
CA MET A 116 8.47 -4.36 10.74
C MET A 116 8.10 -4.92 9.35
N ASN A 117 8.94 -5.78 8.76
CA ASN A 117 8.63 -6.41 7.48
C ASN A 117 7.37 -7.30 7.52
N LYS A 118 7.17 -8.05 8.60
CA LYS A 118 5.95 -8.84 8.80
C LYS A 118 4.72 -7.95 8.83
N THR A 119 4.77 -6.84 9.56
CA THR A 119 3.68 -5.87 9.64
C THR A 119 3.39 -5.23 8.29
N LEU A 120 4.42 -4.77 7.57
CA LEU A 120 4.28 -4.18 6.23
C LEU A 120 3.68 -5.18 5.23
N LYS A 121 4.11 -6.45 5.27
CA LYS A 121 3.56 -7.51 4.43
C LYS A 121 2.10 -7.82 4.77
N GLY A 122 1.72 -7.72 6.05
CA GLY A 122 0.33 -7.83 6.51
C GLY A 122 -0.52 -6.69 5.94
N ILE A 123 -0.06 -5.45 6.06
CA ILE A 123 -0.74 -4.27 5.51
C ILE A 123 -0.92 -4.39 4.00
N TYR A 124 0.13 -4.78 3.26
CA TYR A 124 0.03 -5.02 1.82
C TYR A 124 -1.03 -6.06 1.46
N LYS A 125 -1.09 -7.19 2.18
CA LYS A 125 -2.10 -8.24 1.97
C LYS A 125 -3.53 -7.81 2.29
N THR A 126 -3.72 -6.87 3.21
CA THR A 126 -5.06 -6.36 3.56
C THR A 126 -5.57 -5.33 2.56
N ILE A 127 -4.65 -4.70 1.83
CA ILE A 127 -4.93 -3.61 0.89
C ILE A 127 -4.97 -4.08 -0.57
N SER A 128 -4.21 -5.13 -0.91
CA SER A 128 -4.24 -5.83 -2.21
C SER A 128 -5.40 -6.81 -2.30
#